data_AF-A0A173R6C4-F1
#
_entry.id   AF-A0A173R6C4-F1
#
_cell.length_a   1.000
_cell.length_b   1.000
_cell.length_c   1.000
_cell.angle_alpha   90.00
_cell.angle_beta   90.00
_cell.angle_gamma   90.00
#
_symmetry.space_group_name_H-M   'P 1'
#
loop_
_entity.id
_entity.type
_entity.pdbx_description
1 polymer ?
#
loop_
_entity_poly.entity_id
_entity_poly.type
_entity_poly.pdbx_seq_one_letter_code
_entity_poly.pdbx_strand_id
1 'polypeptide(L)'
;MRDTLCNEDYLKKKIILNENYIRKNIEEIVVLQEDIKNGIQRYPRENSEIIYDTKLMLFQMIYSSICAKYSLGLSCDSFEEMYLLGVKMISDIGYRRIGYVHMIQFFSIGMLLEISAKEMQKLIEKADEEEQDDILFDFLVNACGWERNINSSQFQKESPYSKTLEIIKLAAENREAANIRLKKYVEKEWLEGHASYGWKTAHKKVGYVGLWSFESAALAKILALNDEKLKSSSHYPYDLAHYKSNKRFSVKAIETVEENRRKDETGEGIVSNRELECIVPAQFQNMVNTAIMDYDKLEDEEFWNKYKLSEIWYTLEMYEDDKKKAILLGTILVNLLVDKGYIIQIDYKEDIEDYIDNIKNFWGEQEIKLVRFELENDQNYYAKVPRISNVKNMYEVHILDER
;
A
#
# COMPACT_ATOMS: atom_id res chain seq x y z
N MET A 1 -10.49 24.90 -16.65
CA MET A 1 -10.36 23.94 -15.53
C MET A 1 -10.32 22.53 -16.09
N ARG A 2 -9.51 21.65 -15.50
CA ARG A 2 -9.41 20.23 -15.90
C ARG A 2 -10.51 19.37 -15.28
N ASP A 3 -10.90 19.68 -14.06
CA ASP A 3 -12.06 19.06 -13.41
C ASP A 3 -13.23 20.04 -13.39
N THR A 4 -14.30 19.72 -14.11
CA THR A 4 -15.50 20.56 -14.23
C THR A 4 -16.47 20.38 -13.05
N LEU A 5 -16.25 19.38 -12.20
CA LEU A 5 -17.02 19.19 -10.96
C LEU A 5 -16.48 20.08 -9.82
N CYS A 6 -15.29 20.66 -9.98
CA CYS A 6 -14.72 21.60 -9.02
C CYS A 6 -15.36 23.00 -9.13
N ASN A 7 -15.41 23.70 -8.00
CA ASN A 7 -15.77 25.12 -7.95
C ASN A 7 -14.51 26.01 -8.10
N GLU A 8 -14.46 26.80 -9.16
CA GLU A 8 -13.27 27.61 -9.52
C GLU A 8 -12.84 28.59 -8.41
N ASP A 9 -13.79 29.35 -7.87
CA ASP A 9 -13.54 30.34 -6.82
C ASP A 9 -13.05 29.68 -5.53
N TYR A 10 -13.60 28.52 -5.21
CA TYR A 10 -13.15 27.72 -4.09
C TYR A 10 -11.71 27.26 -4.26
N LEU A 11 -11.35 26.72 -5.44
CA LEU A 11 -9.97 26.29 -5.71
C LEU A 11 -8.99 27.45 -5.59
N LYS A 12 -9.29 28.60 -6.21
CA LYS A 12 -8.46 29.82 -6.12
C LYS A 12 -8.24 30.26 -4.67
N LYS A 13 -9.31 30.34 -3.87
CA LYS A 13 -9.23 30.69 -2.44
C LYS A 13 -8.43 29.66 -1.64
N LYS A 14 -8.68 28.37 -1.87
CA LYS A 14 -8.00 27.28 -1.16
C LYS A 14 -6.49 27.28 -1.43
N ILE A 15 -6.06 27.47 -2.68
CA ILE A 15 -4.63 27.53 -3.03
C ILE A 15 -3.94 28.65 -2.26
N ILE A 16 -4.49 29.87 -2.30
CA ILE A 16 -3.92 31.03 -1.60
C ILE A 16 -3.88 30.83 -0.09
N LEU A 17 -4.96 30.28 0.50
CA LEU A 17 -5.02 29.99 1.93
C LEU A 17 -3.98 28.94 2.31
N ASN A 18 -3.92 27.83 1.59
CA ASN A 18 -2.98 26.76 1.85
C ASN A 18 -1.53 27.24 1.76
N GLU A 19 -1.17 28.00 0.74
CA GLU A 19 0.19 28.55 0.59
C GLU A 19 0.59 29.43 1.79
N ASN A 20 -0.32 30.28 2.27
CA ASN A 20 -0.09 31.11 3.44
C ASN A 20 0.07 30.29 4.73
N TYR A 21 -0.80 29.29 4.95
CA TYR A 21 -0.71 28.40 6.10
C TYR A 21 0.55 27.55 6.06
N ILE A 22 0.92 27.02 4.89
CA ILE A 22 2.14 26.22 4.71
C ILE A 22 3.35 27.04 5.13
N ARG A 23 3.50 28.26 4.60
CA ARG A 23 4.60 29.16 4.96
C ARG A 23 4.67 29.42 6.46
N LYS A 24 3.55 29.80 7.08
CA LYS A 24 3.49 30.10 8.52
C LYS A 24 3.87 28.90 9.38
N ASN A 25 3.39 27.71 9.04
CA ASN A 25 3.68 26.50 9.81
C ASN A 25 5.13 26.02 9.62
N ILE A 26 5.75 26.28 8.46
CA ILE A 26 7.19 26.04 8.28
C ILE A 26 8.02 26.94 9.19
N GLU A 27 7.66 28.23 9.28
CA GLU A 27 8.32 29.17 10.20
C GLU A 27 8.18 28.70 11.66
N GLU A 28 6.99 28.26 12.07
CA GLU A 28 6.75 27.71 13.41
C GLU A 28 7.57 26.44 13.68
N ILE A 29 7.68 25.52 12.70
CA ILE A 29 8.54 24.34 12.83
C ILE A 29 10.00 24.76 13.06
N VAL A 30 10.50 25.76 12.34
CA VAL A 30 11.89 26.24 12.52
C VAL A 30 12.09 26.80 13.93
N VAL A 31 11.13 27.56 14.45
CA VAL A 31 11.17 28.07 15.84
C VAL A 31 11.21 26.91 16.83
N LEU A 32 10.32 25.93 16.69
CA LEU A 32 10.27 24.79 17.60
C LEU A 32 11.52 23.90 17.53
N GLN A 33 12.12 23.76 16.34
CA GLN A 33 13.39 23.06 16.19
C GLN A 33 14.53 23.77 16.93
N GLU A 34 14.53 25.10 16.94
CA GLU A 34 15.51 25.89 17.68
C GLU A 34 15.25 25.84 19.19
N ASP A 35 13.99 25.85 19.62
CA ASP A 35 13.63 25.66 21.03
C ASP A 35 14.13 24.30 21.55
N ILE A 36 13.96 23.22 20.78
CA ILE A 36 14.46 21.88 21.14
C ILE A 36 15.98 21.89 21.34
N LYS A 37 16.74 22.53 20.42
CA LYS A 37 18.21 22.63 20.55
C LYS A 37 18.65 23.39 21.80
N ASN A 38 17.86 24.36 22.23
CA ASN A 38 18.13 25.20 23.40
C ASN A 38 17.51 24.64 24.70
N GLY A 39 16.87 23.46 24.66
CA GLY A 39 16.20 22.86 25.81
C GLY A 39 14.95 23.62 26.28
N ILE A 40 14.32 24.39 25.39
CA ILE A 40 13.13 25.20 25.66
C ILE A 40 11.88 24.40 25.27
N GLN A 41 10.95 24.26 26.19
CA GLN A 41 9.63 23.67 25.94
C GLN A 41 8.60 24.80 25.82
N ARG A 42 8.09 25.04 24.60
CA ARG A 42 7.22 26.20 24.30
C ARG A 42 5.77 25.94 24.67
N TYR A 43 5.33 24.69 24.53
CA TYR A 43 3.95 24.28 24.69
C TYR A 43 3.82 23.20 25.78
N PRO A 44 2.61 22.91 26.28
CA PRO A 44 2.41 21.80 27.23
C PRO A 44 2.72 20.43 26.64
N ARG A 45 2.59 20.26 25.32
CA ARG A 45 2.87 19.02 24.59
C ARG A 45 4.27 19.11 23.98
N GLU A 46 5.00 17.99 23.95
CA GLU A 46 6.39 17.96 23.47
C GLU A 46 6.56 18.66 22.11
N ASN A 47 7.55 19.55 22.02
CA ASN A 47 7.79 20.31 20.79
C ASN A 47 8.03 19.38 19.60
N SER A 48 8.69 18.23 19.80
CA SER A 48 8.94 17.21 18.78
C SER A 48 7.65 16.59 18.22
N GLU A 49 6.68 16.28 19.08
CA GLU A 49 5.37 15.76 18.69
C GLU A 49 4.54 16.81 17.93
N ILE A 50 4.61 18.07 18.36
CA ILE A 50 3.95 19.19 17.65
C ILE A 50 4.54 19.34 16.25
N ILE A 51 5.86 19.30 16.11
CA ILE A 51 6.53 19.34 14.80
C ILE A 51 6.05 18.15 13.94
N TYR A 52 6.03 16.94 14.49
CA TYR A 52 5.62 15.74 13.77
C TYR A 52 4.19 15.84 13.22
N ASP A 53 3.21 16.21 14.06
CA ASP A 53 1.82 16.39 13.63
C ASP A 53 1.65 17.54 12.63
N THR A 54 2.39 18.63 12.82
CA THR A 54 2.36 19.78 11.91
C THR A 54 2.86 19.38 10.52
N LYS A 55 3.91 18.54 10.43
CA LYS A 55 4.41 18.04 9.15
C LYS A 55 3.42 17.13 8.43
N LEU A 56 2.66 16.30 9.16
CA LEU A 56 1.58 15.51 8.55
C LEU A 56 0.48 16.40 7.97
N MET A 57 0.03 17.41 8.74
CA MET A 57 -0.95 18.38 8.26
C MET A 57 -0.43 19.12 7.02
N LEU A 58 0.84 19.55 7.04
CA LEU A 58 1.50 20.21 5.91
C LEU A 58 1.49 19.33 4.67
N PHE A 59 1.84 18.04 4.78
CA PHE A 59 1.77 17.11 3.64
C PHE A 59 0.35 17.06 3.05
N GLN A 60 -0.68 16.91 3.88
CA GLN A 60 -2.07 16.87 3.39
C GLN A 60 -2.47 18.16 2.66
N MET A 61 -2.04 19.31 3.18
CA MET A 61 -2.26 20.61 2.53
C MET A 61 -1.50 20.74 1.21
N ILE A 62 -0.27 20.25 1.15
CA ILE A 62 0.56 20.22 -0.06
C ILE A 62 -0.09 19.36 -1.13
N TYR A 63 -0.43 18.11 -0.82
CA TYR A 63 -1.10 17.19 -1.75
C TYR A 63 -2.42 17.78 -2.24
N SER A 64 -3.25 18.31 -1.32
CA SER A 64 -4.51 18.97 -1.69
C SER A 64 -4.31 20.20 -2.58
N SER A 65 -3.23 20.95 -2.39
CA SER A 65 -2.89 22.12 -3.23
C SER A 65 -2.42 21.69 -4.61
N ILE A 66 -1.64 20.62 -4.73
CA ILE A 66 -1.25 20.03 -6.03
C ILE A 66 -2.51 19.64 -6.82
N CYS A 67 -3.43 18.89 -6.20
CA CYS A 67 -4.71 18.52 -6.81
C CYS A 67 -5.53 19.75 -7.21
N ALA A 68 -5.64 20.76 -6.33
CA ALA A 68 -6.39 21.98 -6.63
C ALA A 68 -5.79 22.76 -7.80
N LYS A 69 -4.46 22.93 -7.84
CA LYS A 69 -3.74 23.60 -8.95
C LYS A 69 -3.96 22.85 -10.27
N TYR A 70 -3.85 21.52 -10.23
CA TYR A 70 -4.09 20.69 -11.41
C TYR A 70 -5.54 20.79 -11.89
N SER A 71 -6.53 20.64 -11.00
CA SER A 71 -7.96 20.76 -11.31
C SER A 71 -8.34 22.14 -11.84
N LEU A 72 -7.75 23.21 -11.30
CA LEU A 72 -7.97 24.58 -11.76
C LEU A 72 -7.48 24.81 -13.20
N GLY A 73 -6.53 24.00 -13.67
CA GLY A 73 -5.94 24.13 -15.00
C GLY A 73 -4.61 24.88 -15.02
N LEU A 74 -3.92 25.03 -13.87
CA LEU A 74 -2.60 25.63 -13.85
C LEU A 74 -1.57 24.73 -14.54
N SER A 75 -0.47 25.30 -15.01
CA SER A 75 0.62 24.54 -15.64
C SER A 75 1.28 23.58 -14.64
N CYS A 76 1.81 22.45 -15.13
CA CYS A 76 2.34 21.38 -14.27
C CYS A 76 3.59 21.80 -13.48
N ASP A 77 4.37 22.76 -13.99
CA ASP A 77 5.51 23.38 -13.30
C ASP A 77 5.09 24.12 -12.01
N SER A 78 3.87 24.66 -11.95
CA SER A 78 3.38 25.53 -10.87
C SER A 78 3.29 24.86 -9.49
N PHE A 79 3.49 23.54 -9.41
CA PHE A 79 3.46 22.78 -8.18
C PHE A 79 4.71 21.91 -7.94
N GLU A 80 5.79 22.09 -8.71
CA GLU A 80 7.07 21.39 -8.48
C GLU A 80 7.70 21.76 -7.12
N GLU A 81 7.71 23.04 -6.75
CA GLU A 81 8.24 23.47 -5.43
C GLU A 81 7.44 22.88 -4.26
N MET A 82 6.11 22.84 -4.40
CA MET A 82 5.23 22.19 -3.42
C MET A 82 5.51 20.70 -3.33
N TYR A 83 5.75 20.04 -4.47
CA TYR A 83 6.12 18.64 -4.49
C TYR A 83 7.40 18.38 -3.69
N LEU A 84 8.45 19.16 -3.92
CA LEU A 84 9.72 19.03 -3.17
C LEU A 84 9.54 19.26 -1.67
N LEU A 85 8.67 20.20 -1.28
CA LEU A 85 8.31 20.37 0.12
C LEU A 85 7.59 19.14 0.68
N GLY A 86 6.68 18.53 -0.09
CA GLY A 86 6.00 17.29 0.28
C GLY A 86 6.97 16.12 0.47
N VAL A 87 7.99 16.00 -0.40
CA VAL A 87 9.08 15.02 -0.21
C VAL A 87 9.75 15.22 1.13
N LYS A 88 10.11 16.47 1.50
CA LYS A 88 10.69 16.78 2.81
C LYS A 88 9.78 16.36 3.97
N MET A 89 8.47 16.61 3.87
CA MET A 89 7.52 16.19 4.92
C MET A 89 7.52 14.67 5.10
N ILE A 90 7.45 13.91 4.00
CA ILE A 90 7.46 12.43 4.04
C ILE A 90 8.78 11.92 4.61
N SER A 91 9.92 12.47 4.17
CA SER A 91 11.24 12.09 4.69
C SER A 91 11.37 12.27 6.21
N ASP A 92 10.61 13.21 6.78
CA ASP A 92 10.65 13.49 8.21
C ASP A 92 9.65 12.64 9.03
N ILE A 93 8.54 12.19 8.44
CA ILE A 93 7.44 11.54 9.20
C ILE A 93 7.17 10.08 8.85
N GLY A 94 7.70 9.59 7.73
CA GLY A 94 7.58 8.20 7.30
C GLY A 94 6.45 7.92 6.31
N TYR A 95 6.57 6.79 5.60
CA TYR A 95 5.64 6.33 4.55
C TYR A 95 4.30 5.89 5.15
N ARG A 96 4.31 5.04 6.18
CA ARG A 96 3.13 4.46 6.84
C ARG A 96 2.20 5.54 7.36
N ARG A 97 2.76 6.64 7.87
CA ARG A 97 1.97 7.76 8.40
C ARG A 97 1.16 8.47 7.33
N ILE A 98 1.66 8.51 6.10
CA ILE A 98 1.01 9.13 4.94
C ILE A 98 -0.10 8.24 4.40
N GLY A 99 0.14 6.93 4.41
CA GLY A 99 -0.75 5.89 3.92
C GLY A 99 -0.59 5.61 2.42
N TYR A 100 -0.80 4.34 2.06
CA TYR A 100 -0.53 3.79 0.73
C TYR A 100 -1.09 4.62 -0.43
N VAL A 101 -2.39 4.96 -0.39
CA VAL A 101 -3.08 5.64 -1.51
C VAL A 101 -2.44 7.00 -1.82
N HIS A 102 -2.11 7.78 -0.78
CA HIS A 102 -1.43 9.06 -0.99
C HIS A 102 0.02 8.85 -1.43
N MET A 103 0.73 7.85 -0.89
CA MET A 103 2.10 7.57 -1.27
C MET A 103 2.23 7.16 -2.74
N ILE A 104 1.40 6.24 -3.23
CA ILE A 104 1.48 5.77 -4.62
C ILE A 104 1.14 6.89 -5.61
N GLN A 105 0.14 7.71 -5.28
CA GLN A 105 -0.25 8.86 -6.09
C GLN A 105 0.83 9.95 -6.07
N PHE A 106 1.39 10.26 -4.89
CA PHE A 106 2.43 11.26 -4.75
C PHE A 106 3.73 10.83 -5.44
N PHE A 107 4.13 9.56 -5.33
CA PHE A 107 5.26 9.04 -6.08
C PHE A 107 5.06 9.17 -7.60
N SER A 108 3.85 8.83 -8.07
CA SER A 108 3.47 8.96 -9.48
C SER A 108 3.51 10.41 -9.98
N ILE A 109 3.08 11.38 -9.17
CA ILE A 109 3.21 12.82 -9.50
C ILE A 109 4.69 13.18 -9.72
N GLY A 110 5.59 12.76 -8.84
CA GLY A 110 7.03 13.06 -8.96
C GLY A 110 7.66 12.46 -10.21
N MET A 111 7.24 11.25 -10.58
CA MET A 111 7.65 10.62 -11.84
C MET A 111 7.19 11.42 -13.05
N LEU A 112 5.91 11.82 -13.07
CA LEU A 112 5.33 12.56 -14.19
C LEU A 112 5.91 13.98 -14.33
N LEU A 113 6.26 14.61 -13.21
CA LEU A 113 7.00 15.89 -13.14
C LEU A 113 8.48 15.75 -13.51
N GLU A 114 8.99 14.52 -13.67
CA GLU A 114 10.39 14.17 -13.87
C GLU A 114 11.31 14.71 -12.77
N ILE A 115 10.86 14.66 -11.51
CA ILE A 115 11.67 15.06 -10.35
C ILE A 115 12.98 14.25 -10.32
N SER A 116 14.05 14.91 -9.86
CA SER A 116 15.39 14.33 -9.85
C SER A 116 15.45 13.03 -9.05
N ALA A 117 16.31 12.09 -9.49
CA ALA A 117 16.51 10.81 -8.80
C ALA A 117 16.87 11.01 -7.32
N LYS A 118 17.71 12.00 -7.00
CA LYS A 118 18.10 12.36 -5.63
C LYS A 118 16.91 12.63 -4.71
N GLU A 119 15.90 13.34 -5.21
CA GLU A 119 14.73 13.69 -4.40
C GLU A 119 13.75 12.53 -4.29
N MET A 120 13.58 11.76 -5.38
CA MET A 120 12.74 10.57 -5.39
C MET A 120 13.30 9.45 -4.50
N GLN A 121 14.63 9.32 -4.42
CA GLN A 121 15.32 8.32 -3.59
C GLN A 121 14.92 8.44 -2.12
N LYS A 122 14.68 9.65 -1.61
CA LYS A 122 14.25 9.86 -0.22
C LYS A 122 12.90 9.19 0.09
N LEU A 123 12.02 9.08 -0.90
CA LEU A 123 10.73 8.38 -0.74
C LEU A 123 10.92 6.86 -0.75
N ILE A 124 11.84 6.38 -1.59
CA ILE A 124 12.20 4.95 -1.71
C ILE A 124 12.85 4.47 -0.41
N GLU A 125 13.82 5.23 0.11
CA GLU A 125 14.50 4.95 1.37
C GLU A 125 13.49 4.84 2.52
N LYS A 126 12.49 5.73 2.60
CA LYS A 126 11.43 5.62 3.61
C LYS A 126 10.51 4.42 3.42
N ALA A 127 10.21 4.05 2.18
CA ALA A 127 9.46 2.82 1.93
C ALA A 127 10.27 1.57 2.35
N ASP A 128 11.59 1.58 2.16
CA ASP A 128 12.47 0.47 2.49
C ASP A 128 12.74 0.36 4.00
N GLU A 129 13.05 1.47 4.67
CA GLU A 129 13.18 1.54 6.13
C GLU A 129 11.92 1.00 6.84
N GLU A 130 10.76 1.19 6.22
CA GLU A 130 9.48 0.76 6.77
C GLU A 130 8.97 -0.55 6.20
N GLU A 131 9.78 -1.28 5.43
CA GLU A 131 9.47 -2.61 4.90
C GLU A 131 8.18 -2.67 4.06
N GLN A 132 7.95 -1.64 3.25
CA GLN A 132 6.71 -1.51 2.47
C GLN A 132 6.67 -2.51 1.31
N ASP A 133 5.79 -3.51 1.37
CA ASP A 133 5.71 -4.56 0.34
C ASP A 133 4.59 -4.23 -0.68
N ASP A 134 4.96 -3.68 -1.85
CA ASP A 134 4.01 -3.30 -2.91
C ASP A 134 4.56 -3.46 -4.34
N ILE A 135 3.94 -4.37 -5.10
CA ILE A 135 4.31 -4.68 -6.50
C ILE A 135 4.20 -3.46 -7.42
N LEU A 136 3.18 -2.60 -7.26
CA LEU A 136 3.02 -1.44 -8.13
C LEU A 136 4.12 -0.40 -7.83
N PHE A 137 4.42 -0.16 -6.56
CA PHE A 137 5.52 0.71 -6.16
C PHE A 137 6.86 0.23 -6.74
N ASP A 138 7.17 -1.07 -6.63
CA ASP A 138 8.39 -1.65 -7.21
C ASP A 138 8.46 -1.46 -8.72
N PHE A 139 7.35 -1.69 -9.42
CA PHE A 139 7.29 -1.45 -10.85
C PHE A 139 7.63 0.00 -11.20
N LEU A 140 7.05 0.97 -10.49
CA LEU A 140 7.28 2.40 -10.71
C LEU A 140 8.74 2.80 -10.43
N VAL A 141 9.34 2.27 -9.37
CA VAL A 141 10.75 2.49 -9.00
C VAL A 141 11.69 1.92 -10.07
N ASN A 142 11.52 0.63 -10.40
CA ASN A 142 12.35 -0.08 -11.37
C ASN A 142 12.24 0.53 -12.78
N ALA A 143 11.06 1.01 -13.17
CA ALA A 143 10.86 1.67 -14.45
C ALA A 143 11.74 2.91 -14.64
N CYS A 144 12.13 3.59 -13.55
CA CYS A 144 13.03 4.73 -13.58
C CYS A 144 14.52 4.35 -13.51
N GLY A 145 14.85 3.06 -13.40
CA GLY A 145 16.21 2.59 -13.13
C GLY A 145 16.71 2.95 -11.74
N TRP A 146 15.80 3.13 -10.79
CA TRP A 146 16.13 3.29 -9.38
C TRP A 146 16.17 1.94 -8.70
N GLU A 147 16.96 1.83 -7.63
CA GLU A 147 17.13 0.60 -6.88
C GLU A 147 16.33 0.65 -5.58
N ARG A 148 15.84 -0.53 -5.19
CA ARG A 148 15.08 -0.78 -3.98
C ARG A 148 15.71 -1.94 -3.24
N ASN A 149 15.71 -1.90 -1.91
CA ASN A 149 16.27 -2.95 -1.07
C ASN A 149 15.31 -4.13 -0.87
N ILE A 150 14.05 -3.98 -1.27
CA ILE A 150 12.97 -4.95 -1.07
C ILE A 150 12.45 -5.40 -2.44
N ASN A 151 12.19 -6.70 -2.55
CA ASN A 151 11.41 -7.28 -3.64
C ASN A 151 10.02 -7.58 -3.11
N SER A 152 9.01 -6.93 -3.68
CA SER A 152 7.64 -7.04 -3.21
C SER A 152 6.93 -8.28 -3.76
N SER A 153 6.15 -8.91 -2.90
CA SER A 153 5.39 -10.14 -3.13
C SER A 153 3.89 -9.89 -3.29
N GLN A 154 3.41 -8.72 -2.84
CA GLN A 154 1.98 -8.41 -2.71
C GLN A 154 1.67 -6.95 -3.06
N PHE A 155 0.38 -6.63 -3.07
CA PHE A 155 -0.09 -5.24 -3.11
C PHE A 155 -0.54 -4.85 -1.71
N GLN A 156 -0.11 -3.69 -1.21
CA GLN A 156 -0.61 -3.18 0.08
C GLN A 156 -2.11 -2.94 0.05
N LYS A 157 -2.65 -2.66 -1.14
CA LYS A 157 -4.07 -2.54 -1.36
C LYS A 157 -4.43 -3.18 -2.69
N GLU A 158 -5.03 -4.37 -2.63
CA GLU A 158 -5.35 -5.12 -3.85
C GLU A 158 -6.37 -4.40 -4.74
N SER A 159 -7.49 -3.95 -4.18
CA SER A 159 -8.50 -3.23 -4.96
C SER A 159 -8.27 -1.72 -4.88
N PRO A 160 -8.08 -1.00 -6.01
CA PRO A 160 -8.05 -1.50 -7.38
C PRO A 160 -6.66 -1.90 -7.90
N TYR A 161 -5.57 -1.68 -7.15
CA TYR A 161 -4.20 -1.64 -7.69
C TYR A 161 -3.67 -2.96 -8.27
N SER A 162 -4.14 -4.14 -7.83
CA SER A 162 -3.75 -5.44 -8.40
C SER A 162 -4.07 -5.57 -9.89
N LYS A 163 -5.11 -4.85 -10.35
CA LYS A 163 -5.52 -4.77 -11.75
C LYS A 163 -4.50 -4.07 -12.64
N THR A 164 -3.59 -3.28 -12.07
CA THR A 164 -2.51 -2.63 -12.84
C THR A 164 -1.51 -3.64 -13.38
N LEU A 165 -1.33 -4.78 -12.71
CA LEU A 165 -0.47 -5.85 -13.19
C LEU A 165 -0.92 -6.41 -14.54
N GLU A 166 -2.24 -6.53 -14.74
CA GLU A 166 -2.81 -6.97 -16.02
C GLU A 166 -2.48 -5.97 -17.14
N ILE A 167 -2.54 -4.66 -16.85
CA ILE A 167 -2.15 -3.60 -17.81
C ILE A 167 -0.67 -3.74 -18.17
N ILE A 168 0.19 -3.92 -17.16
CA ILE A 168 1.64 -4.05 -17.31
C ILE A 168 1.98 -5.27 -18.18
N LYS A 169 1.37 -6.43 -17.91
CA LYS A 169 1.57 -7.66 -18.68
C LYS A 169 1.12 -7.51 -20.13
N LEU A 170 -0.10 -7.01 -20.33
CA LEU A 170 -0.63 -6.78 -21.69
C LEU A 170 0.26 -5.80 -22.46
N ALA A 171 0.90 -4.83 -21.82
CA ALA A 171 1.74 -3.87 -22.52
C ALA A 171 2.99 -4.52 -23.16
N ALA A 172 3.49 -5.62 -22.60
CA ALA A 172 4.60 -6.40 -23.16
C ALA A 172 4.15 -7.26 -24.35
N GLU A 173 2.93 -7.78 -24.33
CA GLU A 173 2.43 -8.76 -25.30
C GLU A 173 1.61 -8.11 -26.42
N ASN A 174 0.67 -7.23 -26.06
CA ASN A 174 -0.30 -6.60 -26.93
C ASN A 174 -0.69 -5.21 -26.42
N ARG A 175 0.01 -4.19 -26.94
CA ARG A 175 -0.18 -2.80 -26.54
C ARG A 175 -1.62 -2.29 -26.75
N GLU A 176 -2.34 -2.75 -27.78
CA GLU A 176 -3.74 -2.32 -27.97
C GLU A 176 -4.67 -2.92 -26.92
N ALA A 177 -4.46 -4.18 -26.54
CA ALA A 177 -5.17 -4.78 -25.41
C ALA A 177 -4.86 -4.03 -24.10
N ALA A 178 -3.60 -3.61 -23.88
CA ALA A 178 -3.21 -2.80 -22.74
C ALA A 178 -3.91 -1.43 -22.74
N ASN A 179 -4.04 -0.75 -23.88
CA ASN A 179 -4.79 0.51 -24.03
C ASN A 179 -6.26 0.32 -23.59
N ILE A 180 -6.91 -0.73 -24.09
CA ILE A 180 -8.29 -1.07 -23.73
C ILE A 180 -8.40 -1.35 -22.23
N ARG A 181 -7.44 -2.08 -21.67
CA ARG A 181 -7.44 -2.47 -20.26
C ARG A 181 -7.22 -1.29 -19.32
N LEU A 182 -6.29 -0.40 -19.64
CA LEU A 182 -6.06 0.87 -18.93
C LEU A 182 -7.32 1.73 -18.98
N LYS A 183 -7.97 1.86 -20.14
CA LYS A 183 -9.21 2.62 -20.27
C LYS A 183 -10.31 2.09 -19.35
N LYS A 184 -10.52 0.77 -19.35
CA LYS A 184 -11.47 0.11 -18.45
C LYS A 184 -11.12 0.38 -16.97
N TYR A 185 -9.85 0.27 -16.62
CA TYR A 185 -9.36 0.52 -15.26
C TYR A 185 -9.76 1.92 -14.79
N VAL A 186 -9.38 2.95 -15.54
CA VAL A 186 -9.61 4.35 -15.17
C VAL A 186 -11.10 4.70 -15.11
N GLU A 187 -11.88 4.28 -16.11
CA GLU A 187 -13.29 4.71 -16.22
C GLU A 187 -14.25 3.94 -15.33
N LYS A 188 -13.93 2.69 -14.98
CA LYS A 188 -14.87 1.80 -14.27
C LYS A 188 -14.36 1.32 -12.93
N GLU A 189 -13.09 0.94 -12.85
CA GLU A 189 -12.58 0.15 -11.72
C GLU A 189 -11.85 1.01 -10.68
N TRP A 190 -11.22 2.11 -11.09
CA TRP A 190 -10.38 2.92 -10.22
C TRP A 190 -11.20 3.60 -9.11
N LEU A 191 -12.25 4.34 -9.47
CA LEU A 191 -13.11 5.02 -8.49
C LEU A 191 -13.91 4.00 -7.67
N GLU A 192 -14.31 2.88 -8.28
CA GLU A 192 -15.02 1.80 -7.61
C GLU A 192 -14.18 1.12 -6.54
N GLY A 193 -12.90 0.82 -6.83
CA GLY A 193 -11.96 0.27 -5.85
C GLY A 193 -11.66 1.22 -4.67
N HIS A 194 -12.03 2.49 -4.78
CA HIS A 194 -11.94 3.49 -3.72
C HIS A 194 -13.30 3.84 -3.08
N ALA A 195 -14.33 3.00 -3.26
CA ALA A 195 -15.68 3.28 -2.74
C ALA A 195 -15.70 3.52 -1.22
N SER A 196 -14.88 2.81 -0.44
CA SER A 196 -14.79 2.96 1.01
C SER A 196 -14.30 4.33 1.48
N TYR A 197 -13.65 5.13 0.63
CA TYR A 197 -13.22 6.49 0.96
C TYR A 197 -14.33 7.54 0.77
N GLY A 198 -15.55 7.14 0.37
CA GLY A 198 -16.65 8.06 0.12
C GLY A 198 -16.43 8.97 -1.09
N TRP A 199 -15.52 8.59 -1.99
CA TRP A 199 -15.10 9.39 -3.15
C TRP A 199 -16.21 9.57 -4.20
N LYS A 200 -17.12 8.60 -4.34
CA LYS A 200 -18.24 8.64 -5.30
C LYS A 200 -19.08 9.91 -5.21
N THR A 201 -19.24 10.47 -4.00
CA THR A 201 -20.01 11.70 -3.76
C THR A 201 -19.16 12.88 -3.28
N ALA A 202 -17.83 12.76 -3.33
CA ALA A 202 -16.92 13.79 -2.82
C ALA A 202 -17.10 15.15 -3.52
N HIS A 203 -17.42 15.14 -4.82
CA HIS A 203 -17.69 16.36 -5.60
C HIS A 203 -18.88 17.18 -5.08
N LYS A 204 -19.77 16.58 -4.27
CA LYS A 204 -20.91 17.27 -3.64
C LYS A 204 -20.53 17.96 -2.32
N LYS A 205 -19.34 17.68 -1.78
CA LYS A 205 -18.91 18.19 -0.47
C LYS A 205 -18.06 19.45 -0.65
N VAL A 206 -18.19 20.39 0.28
CA VAL A 206 -17.23 21.49 0.43
C VAL A 206 -15.86 20.88 0.71
N GLY A 207 -14.83 21.30 -0.03
CA GLY A 207 -13.51 20.69 0.08
C GLY A 207 -13.01 19.96 -1.16
N TYR A 208 -13.89 19.72 -2.15
CA TYR A 208 -13.51 18.98 -3.34
C TYR A 208 -12.45 19.73 -4.17
N VAL A 209 -11.32 19.05 -4.44
CA VAL A 209 -10.19 19.56 -5.22
C VAL A 209 -9.89 18.70 -6.45
N GLY A 210 -10.80 17.80 -6.79
CA GLY A 210 -10.62 16.79 -7.83
C GLY A 210 -10.06 15.47 -7.31
N LEU A 211 -10.32 14.42 -8.08
CA LEU A 211 -9.84 13.06 -7.85
C LEU A 211 -9.14 12.57 -9.12
N TRP A 212 -7.88 12.20 -8.99
CA TRP A 212 -7.01 11.90 -10.12
C TRP A 212 -6.24 10.60 -9.89
N SER A 213 -6.26 9.70 -10.87
CA SER A 213 -5.44 8.49 -10.90
C SER A 213 -4.07 8.81 -11.50
N PHE A 214 -3.19 9.40 -10.68
CA PHE A 214 -1.84 9.78 -11.10
C PHE A 214 -0.99 8.56 -11.47
N GLU A 215 -1.18 7.45 -10.77
CA GLU A 215 -0.55 6.16 -11.05
C GLU A 215 -0.95 5.60 -12.42
N SER A 216 -2.21 5.80 -12.88
CA SER A 216 -2.60 5.39 -14.24
C SER A 216 -1.86 6.18 -15.32
N ALA A 217 -1.68 7.49 -15.12
CA ALA A 217 -0.92 8.33 -16.04
C ALA A 217 0.58 7.98 -16.03
N ALA A 218 1.14 7.68 -14.86
CA ALA A 218 2.52 7.20 -14.76
C ALA A 218 2.69 5.87 -15.52
N LEU A 219 1.78 4.91 -15.33
CA LEU A 219 1.78 3.64 -16.05
C LEU A 219 1.69 3.83 -17.56
N ALA A 220 0.75 4.64 -18.04
CA ALA A 220 0.61 4.92 -19.47
C ALA A 220 1.90 5.49 -20.08
N LYS A 221 2.56 6.40 -19.36
CA LYS A 221 3.81 7.02 -19.76
C LYS A 221 4.98 6.03 -19.80
N ILE A 222 5.16 5.25 -18.74
CA ILE A 222 6.22 4.23 -18.63
C ILE A 222 6.11 3.19 -19.76
N LEU A 223 4.88 2.72 -20.00
CA LEU A 223 4.59 1.64 -20.94
C LEU A 223 4.41 2.13 -22.39
N ALA A 224 4.51 3.45 -22.62
CA ALA A 224 4.25 4.10 -23.89
C ALA A 224 2.90 3.67 -24.52
N LEU A 225 1.84 3.69 -23.71
CA LEU A 225 0.47 3.38 -24.12
C LEU A 225 -0.18 4.56 -24.84
N ASN A 226 -1.11 4.27 -25.75
CA ASN A 226 -1.92 5.31 -26.39
C ASN A 226 -3.10 5.66 -25.48
N ASP A 227 -2.96 6.76 -24.75
CA ASP A 227 -3.93 7.27 -23.78
C ASP A 227 -4.83 8.39 -24.35
N GLU A 228 -4.84 8.64 -25.66
CA GLU A 228 -5.67 9.69 -26.27
C GLU A 228 -7.16 9.55 -25.92
N LYS A 229 -7.65 8.30 -25.88
CA LYS A 229 -9.04 7.97 -25.50
C LYS A 229 -9.37 8.31 -24.04
N LEU A 230 -8.37 8.59 -23.20
CA LEU A 230 -8.51 8.98 -21.81
C LEU A 230 -8.42 10.49 -21.58
N LYS A 231 -8.12 11.29 -22.61
CA LYS A 231 -8.03 12.75 -22.49
C LYS A 231 -9.30 13.41 -21.93
N SER A 232 -10.47 12.84 -22.22
CA SER A 232 -11.77 13.31 -21.72
C SER A 232 -12.24 12.58 -20.45
N SER A 233 -11.45 11.67 -19.90
CA SER A 233 -11.82 10.93 -18.69
C SER A 233 -11.72 11.83 -17.46
N SER A 234 -12.74 11.79 -16.59
CA SER A 234 -12.85 12.66 -15.42
C SER A 234 -11.73 12.47 -14.38
N HIS A 235 -11.02 11.34 -14.41
CA HIS A 235 -10.02 10.99 -13.40
C HIS A 235 -8.61 10.78 -13.97
N TYR A 236 -8.44 10.90 -15.29
CA TYR A 236 -7.13 10.68 -15.92
C TYR A 236 -6.34 11.99 -16.04
N PRO A 237 -5.15 12.10 -15.42
CA PRO A 237 -4.38 13.34 -15.48
C PRO A 237 -3.56 13.44 -16.78
N TYR A 238 -4.25 13.60 -17.91
CA TYR A 238 -3.67 13.63 -19.26
C TYR A 238 -2.54 14.68 -19.42
N ASP A 239 -2.78 15.94 -19.04
CA ASP A 239 -1.77 17.00 -19.20
C ASP A 239 -0.49 16.73 -18.42
N LEU A 240 -0.59 16.03 -17.28
CA LEU A 240 0.56 15.65 -16.47
C LEU A 240 1.30 14.43 -17.06
N ALA A 241 0.56 13.48 -17.66
CA ALA A 241 1.15 12.38 -18.44
C ALA A 241 2.06 12.91 -19.55
N HIS A 242 1.60 13.95 -20.25
CA HIS A 242 2.24 14.56 -21.42
C HIS A 242 3.11 15.80 -21.12
N TYR A 243 3.36 16.12 -19.83
CA TYR A 243 4.05 17.36 -19.44
C TYR A 243 5.52 17.44 -19.89
N LYS A 244 6.32 16.42 -19.57
CA LYS A 244 7.75 16.30 -19.96
C LYS A 244 8.02 14.94 -20.59
N SER A 245 9.05 14.82 -21.41
CA SER A 245 9.39 13.55 -22.09
C SER A 245 10.91 13.32 -22.16
N ASN A 246 11.66 13.79 -21.16
CA ASN A 246 13.13 13.70 -21.16
C ASN A 246 13.61 12.39 -20.54
N LYS A 247 12.80 11.75 -19.69
CA LYS A 247 13.15 10.45 -19.10
C LYS A 247 12.77 9.30 -20.02
N ARG A 248 13.69 8.34 -20.15
CA ARG A 248 13.42 7.02 -20.74
C ARG A 248 13.13 6.04 -19.62
N PHE A 249 12.11 5.21 -19.80
CA PHE A 249 11.71 4.18 -18.84
C PHE A 249 12.21 2.80 -19.29
N SER A 250 12.53 1.93 -18.33
CA SER A 250 13.09 0.60 -18.57
C SER A 250 12.01 -0.48 -18.62
N VAL A 251 12.02 -1.31 -19.67
CA VAL A 251 11.12 -2.47 -19.82
C VAL A 251 11.51 -3.62 -18.88
N LYS A 252 12.74 -3.64 -18.35
CA LYS A 252 13.21 -4.66 -17.38
C LYS A 252 12.34 -4.74 -16.13
N ALA A 253 11.63 -3.66 -15.78
CA ALA A 253 10.70 -3.64 -14.66
C ALA A 253 9.59 -4.70 -14.78
N ILE A 254 9.19 -5.07 -16.00
CA ILE A 254 8.17 -6.11 -16.23
C ILE A 254 8.74 -7.50 -15.89
N GLU A 255 9.95 -7.81 -16.36
CA GLU A 255 10.64 -9.07 -16.08
C GLU A 255 10.91 -9.24 -14.59
N THR A 256 11.36 -8.18 -13.90
CA THR A 256 11.61 -8.19 -12.45
C THR A 256 10.35 -8.50 -11.65
N VAL A 257 9.20 -7.91 -12.03
CA VAL A 257 7.91 -8.19 -11.36
C VAL A 257 7.50 -9.65 -11.56
N GLU A 258 7.75 -10.24 -12.73
CA GLU A 258 7.47 -11.66 -12.97
C GLU A 258 8.43 -12.60 -12.23
N GLU A 259 9.73 -12.32 -12.24
CA GLU A 259 10.72 -13.14 -11.53
C GLU A 259 10.47 -13.15 -10.02
N ASN A 260 10.18 -11.99 -9.44
CA ASN A 260 9.87 -11.88 -8.01
C ASN A 260 8.60 -12.65 -7.66
N ARG A 261 7.54 -12.50 -8.45
CA ARG A 261 6.30 -13.26 -8.24
C ARG A 261 6.49 -14.78 -8.41
N ARG A 262 7.30 -15.21 -9.38
CA ARG A 262 7.59 -16.65 -9.60
C ARG A 262 8.42 -17.26 -8.48
N LYS A 263 9.34 -16.50 -7.87
CA LYS A 263 10.11 -16.96 -6.69
C LYS A 263 9.18 -17.27 -5.51
N ASP A 264 8.13 -16.48 -5.32
CA ASP A 264 7.14 -16.73 -4.29
C ASP A 264 6.19 -17.89 -4.68
N GLU A 265 5.88 -18.08 -5.96
CA GLU A 265 5.05 -19.23 -6.41
C GLU A 265 5.75 -20.60 -6.25
N THR A 266 7.07 -20.64 -5.99
CA THR A 266 7.83 -21.87 -5.73
C THR A 266 8.29 -21.97 -4.26
N GLY A 267 7.42 -22.48 -3.39
CA GLY A 267 7.80 -22.83 -2.02
C GLY A 267 8.78 -24.01 -2.00
N GLU A 268 9.71 -24.05 -1.05
CA GLU A 268 10.63 -25.19 -0.85
C GLU A 268 9.92 -26.41 -0.21
N GLY A 269 8.61 -26.34 0.01
CA GLY A 269 7.83 -27.26 0.84
C GLY A 269 7.97 -26.95 2.32
N ILE A 270 7.00 -27.36 3.14
CA ILE A 270 7.06 -27.19 4.60
C ILE A 270 7.76 -28.43 5.18
N VAL A 271 9.09 -28.36 5.29
CA VAL A 271 9.95 -29.53 5.55
C VAL A 271 9.59 -30.23 6.86
N SER A 272 9.24 -29.46 7.89
CA SER A 272 8.87 -29.95 9.22
C SER A 272 7.46 -30.54 9.29
N ASN A 273 6.56 -30.14 8.39
CA ASN A 273 5.18 -30.64 8.32
C ASN A 273 4.58 -30.48 6.92
N ARG A 274 4.84 -31.46 6.06
CA ARG A 274 4.38 -31.45 4.66
C ARG A 274 2.87 -31.47 4.49
N GLU A 275 2.10 -31.93 5.48
CA GLU A 275 0.64 -31.92 5.38
C GLU A 275 0.10 -30.49 5.30
N LEU A 276 0.79 -29.52 5.93
CA LEU A 276 0.41 -28.11 5.87
C LEU A 276 0.51 -27.52 4.46
N GLU A 277 1.27 -28.12 3.55
CA GLU A 277 1.36 -27.67 2.15
C GLU A 277 0.00 -27.76 1.42
N CYS A 278 -0.94 -28.56 1.93
CA CYS A 278 -2.30 -28.65 1.40
C CYS A 278 -3.22 -27.50 1.84
N ILE A 279 -2.79 -26.67 2.81
CA ILE A 279 -3.57 -25.55 3.34
C ILE A 279 -2.76 -24.25 3.43
N VAL A 280 -1.45 -24.29 3.18
CA VAL A 280 -0.55 -23.13 3.10
C VAL A 280 -0.06 -22.98 1.67
N PRO A 281 -0.49 -21.92 0.95
CA PRO A 281 -0.02 -21.62 -0.40
C PRO A 281 1.50 -21.53 -0.48
N ALA A 282 2.07 -21.91 -1.63
CA ALA A 282 3.51 -21.97 -1.88
C ALA A 282 4.27 -20.70 -1.43
N GLN A 283 3.72 -19.53 -1.74
CA GLN A 283 4.27 -18.21 -1.39
C GLN A 283 4.41 -17.92 0.11
N PHE A 284 3.76 -18.69 0.97
CA PHE A 284 3.87 -18.54 2.42
C PHE A 284 4.72 -19.63 3.08
N GLN A 285 5.12 -20.67 2.34
CA GLN A 285 5.79 -21.84 2.92
C GLN A 285 7.17 -21.50 3.51
N ASN A 286 7.95 -20.63 2.87
CA ASN A 286 9.27 -20.22 3.39
C ASN A 286 9.16 -19.43 4.70
N MET A 287 8.15 -18.54 4.79
CA MET A 287 7.83 -17.82 6.02
C MET A 287 7.42 -18.80 7.13
N VAL A 288 6.55 -19.76 6.81
CA VAL A 288 6.11 -20.80 7.76
C VAL A 288 7.28 -21.66 8.23
N ASN A 289 8.16 -22.10 7.34
CA ASN A 289 9.39 -22.83 7.71
C ASN A 289 10.26 -22.02 8.67
N THR A 290 10.46 -20.74 8.38
CA THR A 290 11.28 -19.84 9.22
C THR A 290 10.65 -19.70 10.61
N ALA A 291 9.34 -19.47 10.69
CA ALA A 291 8.62 -19.36 11.95
C ALA A 291 8.68 -20.66 12.78
N ILE A 292 8.51 -21.83 12.14
CA ILE A 292 8.64 -23.13 12.82
C ILE A 292 10.06 -23.33 13.36
N MET A 293 11.08 -23.04 12.54
CA MET A 293 12.48 -23.17 12.97
C MET A 293 12.84 -22.23 14.11
N ASP A 294 12.34 -20.99 14.07
CA ASP A 294 12.60 -20.00 15.09
C ASP A 294 11.87 -20.33 16.39
N TYR A 295 10.66 -20.89 16.33
CA TYR A 295 9.87 -21.27 17.51
C TYR A 295 10.62 -22.29 18.39
N ASP A 296 11.43 -23.15 17.74
CA ASP A 296 12.25 -24.16 18.41
C ASP A 296 13.64 -23.65 18.85
N LYS A 297 14.15 -22.57 18.25
CA LYS A 297 15.56 -22.16 18.38
C LYS A 297 15.79 -20.82 19.06
N LEU A 298 14.87 -19.88 18.92
CA LEU A 298 15.02 -18.54 19.50
C LEU A 298 14.56 -18.55 20.96
N GLU A 299 15.20 -17.70 21.76
CA GLU A 299 14.71 -17.38 23.09
C GLU A 299 13.36 -16.66 23.01
N ASP A 300 12.52 -16.81 24.03
CA ASP A 300 11.13 -16.32 24.01
C ASP A 300 11.03 -14.81 23.74
N GLU A 301 11.92 -14.00 24.34
CA GLU A 301 11.97 -12.55 24.10
C GLU A 301 12.34 -12.22 22.65
N GLU A 302 13.31 -12.93 22.07
CA GLU A 302 13.74 -12.70 20.69
C GLU A 302 12.63 -13.08 19.71
N PHE A 303 12.00 -14.24 19.93
CA PHE A 303 10.87 -14.71 19.12
C PHE A 303 9.67 -13.74 19.21
N TRP A 304 9.32 -13.31 20.43
CA TRP A 304 8.21 -12.39 20.70
C TRP A 304 8.40 -11.06 20.00
N ASN A 305 9.60 -10.49 20.03
CA ASN A 305 9.92 -9.25 19.33
C ASN A 305 9.94 -9.42 17.80
N LYS A 306 10.58 -10.49 17.31
CA LYS A 306 10.74 -10.74 15.86
C LYS A 306 9.40 -10.87 15.15
N TYR A 307 8.45 -11.59 15.76
CA TYR A 307 7.13 -11.85 15.18
C TYR A 307 6.04 -10.90 15.70
N LYS A 308 6.42 -9.79 16.36
CA LYS A 308 5.51 -8.75 16.88
C LYS A 308 4.35 -9.33 17.68
N LEU A 309 4.64 -10.32 18.50
CA LEU A 309 3.63 -11.04 19.27
C LEU A 309 2.91 -10.17 20.31
N SER A 310 3.38 -8.92 20.53
CA SER A 310 2.68 -7.89 21.30
C SER A 310 1.24 -7.60 20.84
N GLU A 311 0.92 -7.92 19.58
CA GLU A 311 -0.44 -7.74 19.03
C GLU A 311 -1.40 -8.85 19.49
N ILE A 312 -0.88 -9.99 19.96
CA ILE A 312 -1.63 -11.14 20.46
C ILE A 312 -1.50 -11.24 21.98
N TRP A 313 -0.26 -11.20 22.48
CA TRP A 313 0.11 -11.19 23.89
C TRP A 313 0.74 -9.86 24.26
N TYR A 314 -0.01 -9.01 24.97
CA TYR A 314 0.39 -7.64 25.31
C TYR A 314 1.74 -7.53 26.06
N THR A 315 2.15 -8.59 26.76
CA THR A 315 3.46 -8.67 27.42
C THR A 315 4.16 -9.99 27.12
N LEU A 316 5.48 -9.99 27.23
CA LEU A 316 6.30 -11.20 27.14
C LEU A 316 5.86 -12.25 28.18
N GLU A 317 5.59 -11.82 29.41
CA GLU A 317 5.15 -12.72 30.50
C GLU A 317 3.86 -13.48 30.14
N MET A 318 2.89 -12.82 29.48
CA MET A 318 1.66 -13.49 29.03
C MET A 318 1.96 -14.57 28.00
N TYR A 319 2.84 -14.29 27.04
CA TYR A 319 3.27 -15.28 26.04
C TYR A 319 3.98 -16.47 26.68
N GLU A 320 4.94 -16.21 27.57
CA GLU A 320 5.69 -17.25 28.27
C GLU A 320 4.76 -18.14 29.12
N ASP A 321 3.79 -17.53 29.81
CA ASP A 321 2.85 -18.27 30.65
C ASP A 321 1.91 -19.16 29.85
N ASP A 322 1.47 -18.73 28.66
CA ASP A 322 0.66 -19.57 27.80
C ASP A 322 1.49 -20.64 27.08
N LYS A 323 2.73 -20.32 26.68
CA LYS A 323 3.66 -21.30 26.09
C LYS A 323 4.02 -22.43 27.06
N LYS A 324 4.03 -22.17 28.38
CA LYS A 324 4.19 -23.21 29.41
C LYS A 324 2.99 -24.16 29.50
N LYS A 325 1.79 -23.72 29.09
CA LYS A 325 0.55 -24.49 29.22
C LYS A 325 0.22 -25.27 27.95
N ALA A 326 0.55 -24.73 26.77
CA ALA A 326 0.18 -25.30 25.49
C ALA A 326 1.20 -24.99 24.39
N ILE A 327 1.13 -25.76 23.30
CA ILE A 327 1.79 -25.40 22.04
C ILE A 327 1.01 -24.23 21.45
N LEU A 328 1.70 -23.16 21.05
CA LEU A 328 1.09 -21.94 20.49
C LEU A 328 1.41 -21.73 19.00
N LEU A 329 2.11 -22.69 18.39
CA LEU A 329 2.68 -22.54 17.05
C LEU A 329 1.59 -22.40 15.98
N GLY A 330 0.50 -23.16 16.06
CA GLY A 330 -0.63 -23.03 15.13
C GLY A 330 -1.26 -21.63 15.20
N THR A 331 -1.46 -21.13 16.41
CA THR A 331 -2.01 -19.80 16.69
C THR A 331 -1.12 -18.71 16.10
N ILE A 332 0.19 -18.81 16.30
CA ILE A 332 1.17 -17.87 15.72
C ILE A 332 1.12 -17.93 14.19
N LEU A 333 1.14 -19.12 13.60
CA LEU A 333 1.11 -19.28 12.14
C LEU A 333 -0.18 -18.73 11.53
N VAL A 334 -1.34 -18.92 12.17
CA VAL A 334 -2.60 -18.32 11.73
C VAL A 334 -2.51 -16.80 11.70
N ASN A 335 -2.01 -16.17 12.77
CA ASN A 335 -1.87 -14.70 12.82
C ASN A 335 -0.87 -14.18 11.78
N LEU A 336 0.27 -14.86 11.59
CA LEU A 336 1.21 -14.49 10.52
C LEU A 336 0.58 -14.58 9.13
N LEU A 337 -0.31 -15.55 8.90
CA LEU A 337 -1.05 -15.68 7.65
C LEU A 337 -2.20 -14.65 7.53
N VAL A 338 -2.72 -14.13 8.65
CA VAL A 338 -3.61 -12.96 8.67
C VAL A 338 -2.86 -11.71 8.23
N ASP A 339 -1.66 -11.47 8.76
CA ASP A 339 -0.81 -10.34 8.39
C ASP A 339 -0.43 -10.33 6.90
N LYS A 340 -0.33 -11.52 6.31
CA LYS A 340 -0.10 -11.69 4.86
C LYS A 340 -1.37 -11.66 4.02
N GLY A 341 -2.53 -11.44 4.64
CA GLY A 341 -3.83 -11.38 3.96
C GLY A 341 -4.29 -12.70 3.36
N TYR A 342 -3.71 -13.83 3.78
CA TYR A 342 -4.18 -15.15 3.36
C TYR A 342 -5.42 -15.57 4.13
N ILE A 343 -5.36 -15.42 5.45
CA ILE A 343 -6.46 -15.69 6.36
C ILE A 343 -7.17 -14.36 6.62
N ILE A 344 -8.49 -14.33 6.47
CA ILE A 344 -9.28 -13.17 6.91
C ILE A 344 -9.69 -13.39 8.36
N GLN A 345 -9.48 -12.36 9.18
CA GLN A 345 -9.99 -12.28 10.53
C GLN A 345 -11.27 -11.43 10.53
N ILE A 346 -12.36 -11.96 11.09
CA ILE A 346 -13.63 -11.24 11.28
C ILE A 346 -14.09 -11.35 12.73
N ASP A 347 -14.84 -10.33 13.18
CA ASP A 347 -15.47 -10.37 14.50
C ASP A 347 -16.48 -11.52 14.56
N TYR A 348 -16.56 -12.21 15.70
CA TYR A 348 -17.45 -13.37 15.85
C TYR A 348 -18.93 -13.09 15.59
N LYS A 349 -19.35 -11.82 15.63
CA LYS A 349 -20.74 -11.37 15.37
C LYS A 349 -21.03 -11.11 13.89
N GLU A 350 -20.01 -11.05 13.06
CA GLU A 350 -20.15 -10.73 11.64
C GLU A 350 -20.46 -11.97 10.80
N ASP A 351 -21.26 -11.79 9.75
CA ASP A 351 -21.64 -12.88 8.85
C ASP A 351 -20.59 -13.05 7.75
N ILE A 352 -20.05 -14.26 7.61
CA ILE A 352 -19.05 -14.59 6.59
C ILE A 352 -19.57 -14.36 5.17
N GLU A 353 -20.89 -14.43 4.94
CA GLU A 353 -21.49 -14.16 3.63
C GLU A 353 -21.17 -12.75 3.11
N ASP A 354 -21.02 -11.77 4.00
CA ASP A 354 -20.65 -10.38 3.64
C ASP A 354 -19.18 -10.24 3.20
N TYR A 355 -18.34 -11.25 3.50
CA TYR A 355 -16.90 -11.22 3.28
C TYR A 355 -16.39 -12.26 2.28
N ILE A 356 -17.21 -13.25 1.89
CA ILE A 356 -16.76 -14.41 1.09
C ILE A 356 -16.12 -14.03 -0.25
N ASP A 357 -16.63 -12.96 -0.88
CA ASP A 357 -16.12 -12.40 -2.13
C ASP A 357 -14.78 -11.68 -1.95
N ASN A 358 -14.48 -11.22 -0.73
CA ASN A 358 -13.24 -10.56 -0.38
C ASN A 358 -12.12 -11.54 0.02
N ILE A 359 -12.45 -12.81 0.31
CA ILE A 359 -11.45 -13.83 0.62
C ILE A 359 -10.69 -14.18 -0.65
N LYS A 360 -9.38 -13.93 -0.66
CA LYS A 360 -8.53 -14.17 -1.82
C LYS A 360 -8.32 -15.67 -2.06
N ASN A 361 -8.29 -16.04 -3.34
CA ASN A 361 -7.89 -17.38 -3.77
C ASN A 361 -6.39 -17.37 -4.15
N PHE A 362 -5.58 -18.11 -3.39
CA PHE A 362 -4.15 -18.28 -3.63
C PHE A 362 -3.79 -19.59 -4.33
N TRP A 363 -4.79 -20.40 -4.69
CA TRP A 363 -4.62 -21.75 -5.24
C TRP A 363 -4.83 -21.82 -6.77
N GLY A 364 -4.94 -20.66 -7.43
CA GLY A 364 -5.11 -20.56 -8.88
C GLY A 364 -6.45 -21.13 -9.34
N GLU A 365 -6.42 -21.96 -10.38
CA GLU A 365 -7.61 -22.59 -10.98
C GLU A 365 -8.10 -23.83 -10.22
N GLN A 366 -7.47 -24.19 -9.10
CA GLN A 366 -7.90 -25.34 -8.31
C GLN A 366 -9.32 -25.14 -7.77
N GLU A 367 -10.07 -26.24 -7.69
CA GLU A 367 -11.34 -26.24 -6.97
C GLU A 367 -11.07 -26.02 -5.49
N ILE A 368 -11.72 -25.01 -4.89
CA ILE A 368 -11.50 -24.58 -3.52
C ILE A 368 -12.74 -24.81 -2.64
N LYS A 369 -12.50 -24.91 -1.34
CA LYS A 369 -13.52 -24.86 -0.28
C LYS A 369 -13.14 -23.81 0.76
N LEU A 370 -14.12 -23.38 1.55
CA LEU A 370 -13.90 -22.46 2.67
C LEU A 370 -13.63 -23.27 3.94
N VAL A 371 -12.63 -22.87 4.70
CA VAL A 371 -12.35 -23.45 6.03
C VAL A 371 -12.25 -22.37 7.09
N ARG A 372 -12.57 -22.74 8.34
CA ARG A 372 -12.37 -21.92 9.53
C ARG A 372 -11.27 -22.49 10.41
N PHE A 373 -10.38 -21.64 10.90
CA PHE A 373 -9.38 -21.95 11.91
C PHE A 373 -9.91 -21.56 13.29
N GLU A 374 -9.97 -22.50 14.23
CA GLU A 374 -10.50 -22.27 15.57
C GLU A 374 -9.39 -21.86 16.54
N LEU A 375 -9.39 -20.59 16.92
CA LEU A 375 -8.55 -20.03 17.97
C LEU A 375 -9.42 -19.74 19.20
N GLU A 376 -8.84 -19.80 20.40
CA GLU A 376 -9.53 -19.51 21.67
C GLU A 376 -9.69 -17.99 21.91
N ASN A 377 -10.41 -17.29 21.02
CA ASN A 377 -10.72 -15.87 21.14
C ASN A 377 -12.07 -15.51 20.48
N ASP A 378 -12.48 -14.24 20.60
CA ASP A 378 -13.75 -13.72 20.08
C ASP A 378 -13.68 -13.37 18.58
N GLN A 379 -12.92 -14.12 17.78
CA GLN A 379 -12.71 -13.85 16.35
C GLN A 379 -12.83 -15.13 15.54
N ASN A 380 -13.25 -15.01 14.28
CA ASN A 380 -13.26 -16.11 13.33
C ASN A 380 -12.19 -15.88 12.26
N TYR A 381 -11.53 -16.97 11.84
CA TYR A 381 -10.42 -16.94 10.90
C TYR A 381 -10.74 -17.84 9.70
N TYR A 382 -10.79 -17.29 8.50
CA TYR A 382 -11.20 -18.04 7.30
C TYR A 382 -10.17 -17.99 6.18
N ALA A 383 -10.07 -19.09 5.42
CA ALA A 383 -9.31 -19.12 4.18
C ALA A 383 -9.96 -20.03 3.13
N LYS A 384 -9.62 -19.77 1.86
CA LYS A 384 -9.91 -20.67 0.74
C LYS A 384 -8.75 -21.67 0.61
N VAL A 385 -9.06 -22.97 0.71
CA VAL A 385 -8.09 -24.08 0.55
C VAL A 385 -8.53 -25.00 -0.59
N PRO A 386 -7.63 -25.80 -1.20
CA PRO A 386 -8.01 -26.77 -2.22
C PRO A 386 -9.03 -27.76 -1.65
N ARG A 387 -10.07 -28.07 -2.43
CA ARG A 387 -11.16 -28.96 -2.01
C ARG A 387 -10.67 -30.37 -1.65
N ILE A 388 -9.55 -30.79 -2.24
CA ILE A 388 -8.87 -32.07 -1.97
C ILE A 388 -8.18 -32.12 -0.59
N SER A 389 -8.01 -30.98 0.07
CA SER A 389 -7.32 -30.90 1.35
C SER A 389 -8.15 -31.52 2.47
N ASN A 390 -7.54 -32.46 3.21
CA ASN A 390 -8.15 -33.16 4.34
C ASN A 390 -7.45 -32.85 5.67
N VAL A 391 -6.64 -31.78 5.72
CA VAL A 391 -5.90 -31.38 6.91
C VAL A 391 -6.90 -30.88 7.96
N LYS A 392 -6.90 -31.53 9.13
CA LYS A 392 -7.85 -31.23 10.21
C LYS A 392 -7.29 -30.27 11.25
N ASN A 393 -5.97 -30.14 11.32
CA ASN A 393 -5.31 -29.32 12.34
C ASN A 393 -4.09 -28.63 11.74
N MET A 394 -3.87 -27.39 12.16
CA MET A 394 -2.58 -26.71 12.08
C MET A 394 -2.01 -26.67 13.49
N TYR A 395 -1.20 -27.67 13.85
CA TYR A 395 -0.75 -27.90 15.22
C TYR A 395 -1.93 -28.01 16.21
N GLU A 396 -2.03 -27.12 17.18
CA GLU A 396 -3.13 -27.07 18.16
C GLU A 396 -4.42 -26.48 17.61
N VAL A 397 -4.38 -25.81 16.46
CA VAL A 397 -5.53 -25.13 15.87
C VAL A 397 -6.36 -26.10 15.05
N HIS A 398 -7.63 -26.27 15.41
CA HIS A 398 -8.59 -27.08 14.65
C HIS A 398 -9.07 -26.37 13.39
N ILE A 399 -9.24 -27.13 12.31
CA ILE A 399 -9.70 -26.64 11.01
C ILE A 399 -11.05 -27.28 10.71
N LEU A 400 -12.07 -26.44 10.50
CA LEU A 400 -13.43 -26.85 10.19
C LEU A 400 -13.79 -26.52 8.74
N ASP A 401 -14.44 -27.46 8.07
CA ASP A 401 -14.99 -27.25 6.73
C ASP A 401 -16.29 -26.45 6.82
N GLU A 402 -16.30 -25.28 6.19
CA GLU A 402 -17.46 -24.39 6.12
C GLU A 402 -18.03 -24.46 4.68
N ARG A 403 -18.63 -25.62 4.38
CA ARG A 403 -19.29 -26.02 3.10
C ARG A 403 -18.39 -26.38 1.91
#